data_AF-A0A4P5YL42-F1
#
_entry.id   AF-A0A4P5YL42-F1
#
_cell.length_a   1.000
_cell.length_b   1.000
_cell.length_c   1.000
_cell.angle_alpha   90.00
_cell.angle_beta   90.00
_cell.angle_gamma   90.00
#
_symmetry.space_group_name_H-M   'P 1'
#
loop_
_entity.id
_entity.type
_entity.pdbx_description
1 polymer ?
#
loop_
_entity_poly.entity_id
_entity_poly.type
_entity_poly.pdbx_seq_one_letter_code
_entity_poly.pdbx_strand_id
1 'polypeptide(L)' 'MKVAFRESFVRDLETITDAALLKRIRRTIENVEQARTFGEIPNLKRL' A
#
# COMPACT_ATOMS: atom_id res chain seq x y z
N MET A 1 11.37 -4.14 -1.13
CA MET A 1 10.21 -3.54 -1.81
C MET A 1 10.72 -2.84 -3.05
N LYS A 2 9.95 -2.84 -4.14
CA LYS A 2 10.34 -2.16 -5.39
C LYS A 2 10.08 -0.64 -5.32
N VAL A 3 9.45 -0.19 -4.24
CA VAL A 3 8.98 1.18 -4.02
C VAL A 3 9.54 1.69 -2.70
N ALA A 4 10.03 2.93 -2.71
CA ALA A 4 10.44 3.63 -1.50
C ALA A 4 9.22 4.29 -0.84
N PHE A 5 9.01 4.03 0.45
CA PHE A 5 7.99 4.70 1.25
C PHE A 5 8.61 5.86 2.02
N ARG A 6 7.80 6.88 2.31
CA ARG A 6 8.21 7.96 3.23
C ARG A 6 8.39 7.37 4.63
N GLU A 7 9.37 7.86 5.37
CA GLU A 7 9.59 7.44 6.77
C GLU A 7 8.35 7.66 7.64
N SER A 8 7.60 8.75 7.40
CA SER A 8 6.36 9.03 8.13
C SER A 8 5.35 7.89 7.98
N PHE A 9 5.21 7.33 6.78
CA PHE A 9 4.31 6.21 6.53
C PHE A 9 4.74 4.95 7.28
N VAL A 10 6.04 4.68 7.36
CA VAL A 10 6.56 3.53 8.13
C VAL A 10 6.24 3.69 9.61
N ARG A 11 6.48 4.89 10.18
CA ARG A 11 6.12 5.19 11.57
C ARG A 11 4.63 5.05 11.83
N ASP A 12 3.79 5.52 10.90
CA ASP A 12 2.34 5.37 11.03
C ASP A 12 1.95 3.88 11.12
N LEU A 13 2.56 3.00 10.31
CA LEU A 13 2.30 1.55 10.37
C LEU A 13 2.71 0.92 11.70
N GLU A 14 3.81 1.35 12.30
CA GLU A 14 4.28 0.83 13.60
C GLU A 14 3.31 1.14 14.75
N THR A 15 2.52 2.21 14.63
CA THR A 15 1.53 2.60 15.65
C THR A 15 0.22 1.83 15.55
N ILE A 16 -0.04 1.13 14.44
CA ILE A 16 -1.29 0.39 14.23
C ILE A 16 -1.22 -0.98 14.90
N THR A 17 -2.11 -1.22 15.86
CA THR A 17 -2.20 -2.52 16.57
C THR A 17 -3.20 -3.49 15.95
N ASP A 18 -4.11 -3.01 15.10
CA ASP A 18 -5.09 -3.84 14.41
C ASP A 18 -4.42 -4.68 13.31
N ALA A 19 -4.24 -5.97 13.60
CA ALA A 19 -3.64 -6.94 12.68
C ALA A 19 -4.47 -7.14 11.39
N ALA A 20 -5.80 -7.02 11.45
CA ALA A 20 -6.65 -7.14 10.27
C ALA A 20 -6.46 -5.94 9.34
N LEU A 21 -6.32 -4.74 9.90
CA LEU A 21 -5.98 -3.54 9.15
C LEU A 21 -4.61 -3.66 8.50
N LEU A 22 -3.58 -4.06 9.24
CA LEU A 22 -2.22 -4.27 8.71
C LEU A 22 -2.21 -5.27 7.55
N LYS A 23 -2.96 -6.38 7.66
CA LYS A 23 -3.10 -7.36 6.59
C LYS A 23 -3.74 -6.78 5.33
N ARG A 24 -4.75 -5.91 5.49
CA ARG A 24 -5.39 -5.21 4.36
C ARG A 24 -4.42 -4.24 3.68
N ILE A 25 -3.68 -3.45 4.46
CA ILE A 25 -2.68 -2.51 3.94
C ILE A 25 -1.62 -3.27 3.14
N ARG A 26 -1.07 -4.36 3.68
CA ARG A 26 -0.08 -5.20 3.00
C ARG A 26 -0.61 -5.69 1.65
N ARG A 27 -1.85 -6.22 1.62
CA ARG A 27 -2.47 -6.69 0.38
C ARG A 27 -2.65 -5.58 -0.65
N THR A 28 -3.02 -4.38 -0.21
CA THR A 28 -3.12 -3.22 -1.10
C THR A 28 -1.77 -2.84 -1.70
N ILE A 29 -0.70 -2.82 -0.89
CA ILE A 29 0.66 -2.54 -1.37
C ILE A 29 1.09 -3.60 -2.40
N GLU A 30 0.88 -4.88 -2.10
CA GLU A 30 1.22 -5.99 -3.01
C GLU A 30 0.47 -5.88 -4.34
N ASN A 31 -0.82 -5.55 -4.32
CA ASN A 31 -1.61 -5.34 -5.54
C ASN A 31 -1.04 -4.21 -6.40
N VAL A 32 -0.61 -3.10 -5.77
CA VAL A 32 0.00 -1.97 -6.47
C VAL A 32 1.39 -2.34 -7.02
N GLU A 33 2.20 -3.08 -6.26
CA GLU A 33 3.54 -3.53 -6.73
C GLU A 33 3.45 -4.56 -7.88
N GLN A 34 2.36 -5.33 -7.95
CA GLN A 34 2.13 -6.32 -9.01
C GLN A 34 1.46 -5.72 -10.26
N ALA A 35 0.79 -4.58 -10.12
CA ALA A 35 0.15 -3.91 -11.24
C ALA A 35 1.20 -3.49 -12.28
N ARG A 36 1.01 -3.93 -13.52
CA ARG A 36 1.87 -3.59 -14.67
C ARG A 36 1.45 -2.29 -15.32
N THR A 37 0.18 -1.92 -15.16
CA THR A 37 -0.42 -0.74 -15.74
C THR A 37 -1.27 0.00 -14.72
N PHE A 38 -1.45 1.31 -14.90
CA PHE A 38 -2.30 2.11 -14.02
C PHE A 38 -3.77 1.62 -14.01
N GLY A 39 -4.23 0.96 -15.08
CA GLY A 39 -5.59 0.41 -15.17
C GLY A 39 -5.82 -0.82 -14.29
N GLU A 40 -4.76 -1.48 -13.83
CA GLU A 40 -4.83 -2.64 -12.93
C GLU A 40 -4.92 -2.24 -11.45
N ILE A 41 -4.72 -0.96 -11.13
CA ILE A 41 -4.81 -0.45 -9.77
C ILE A 41 -6.26 -0.01 -9.49
N PRO A 42 -7.01 -0.75 -8.64
CA PRO A 42 -8.40 -0.41 -8.36
C PRO A 42 -8.50 0.96 -7.68
N ASN A 43 -9.52 1.73 -8.06
CA ASN A 43 -9.83 3.07 -7.53
C ASN A 43 -8.76 4.15 -7.79
N LEU A 44 -7.79 3.91 -8.68
CA LEU A 44 -6.86 4.94 -9.11
C LEU A 44 -7.57 5.89 -10.09
N LYS A 45 -7.90 7.10 -9.63
CA LYS A 45 -8.40 8.17 -10.51
C LYS A 45 -7.21 8.80 -11.24
N ARG A 46 -7.34 9.00 -12.55
CA ARG A 46 -6.40 9.82 -13.32
C ARG A 46 -6.71 11.29 -12.99
N LEU A 47 -5.73 11.98 -12.42
CA LEU A 47 -5.75 13.44 -12.23
C LEU A 47 -5.50 14.14 -13.57
#